data_AF-A0A7Y8X5M0-F1
#
_entry.id   AF-A0A7Y8X5M0-F1
#
_cell.length_a   1.000
_cell.length_b   1.000
_cell.length_c   1.000
_cell.angle_alpha   90.00
_cell.angle_beta   90.00
_cell.angle_gamma   90.00
#
_symmetry.space_group_name_H-M   'P 1'
#
loop_
_entity.id
_entity.type
_entity.pdbx_description
1 polymer ?
#
loop_
_entity_poly.entity_id
_entity_poly.type
_entity_poly.pdbx_seq_one_letter_code
_entity_poly.pdbx_strand_id
1 'polypeptide(L)'
;MESKRSYGRMLLVSTMVLFLEALLAAVLGVLYTLTRVPPRVDGGNAEALAAFLGVSQLVMVVAFVLSLVVVLPAVALGDLLGRLFGGRDAWPWAVAAVAALLAVPVAAGLATGADLSTVLVPWAVATAVLSVAALLGRPRRDGLFGLVAVRGTAVVAGIGLLGSFALWTDIVPRYRPPLLTAASVVGTWSDGRGGLVTFAADGSATASAVKYFRPGETSTWGRACSGPGTWTLTPGRRNTWGQRVDIRIAGCPLPEWRVAGRPERPELYHHVGDPSDGDLYELRKNP
;
A
#
# COMPACT_ATOMS: atom_id res chain seq x y z
N MET A 1 45.40 -11.76 -18.89
CA MET A 1 45.01 -11.52 -17.49
C MET A 1 43.51 -11.77 -17.35
N GLU A 2 43.12 -12.98 -16.94
CA GLU A 2 41.73 -13.25 -16.56
C GLU A 2 41.39 -12.47 -15.29
N SER A 3 40.56 -11.45 -15.42
CA SER A 3 39.96 -10.77 -14.27
C SER A 3 39.17 -11.81 -13.46
N LYS A 4 39.71 -12.20 -12.30
CA LYS A 4 39.06 -13.14 -11.37
C LYS A 4 37.69 -12.58 -11.01
N ARG A 5 36.66 -13.37 -11.30
CA ARG A 5 35.27 -13.06 -11.02
C ARG A 5 35.09 -12.89 -9.51
N SER A 6 34.78 -11.68 -9.06
CA SER A 6 34.43 -11.44 -7.65
C SER A 6 32.93 -11.64 -7.47
N TYR A 7 32.54 -12.82 -6.95
CA TYR A 7 31.14 -13.10 -6.57
C TYR A 7 30.60 -12.08 -5.55
N GLY A 8 31.47 -11.53 -4.69
CA GLY A 8 31.10 -10.47 -3.76
C GLY A 8 30.62 -9.19 -4.46
N ARG A 9 31.22 -8.82 -5.59
CA ARG A 9 30.75 -7.67 -6.40
C ARG A 9 29.40 -7.94 -7.07
N MET A 10 29.19 -9.15 -7.57
CA MET A 10 27.90 -9.54 -8.15
C MET A 10 26.78 -9.50 -7.09
N LEU A 11 27.08 -9.98 -5.88
CA LEU A 11 26.18 -9.92 -4.74
C LEU A 11 25.83 -8.47 -4.39
N LEU A 12 26.83 -7.58 -4.25
CA LEU A 12 26.60 -6.16 -3.95
C LEU A 12 25.77 -5.45 -5.01
N VAL A 13 26.05 -5.68 -6.31
CA VAL A 13 25.29 -5.04 -7.40
C VAL A 13 23.86 -5.56 -7.44
N SER A 14 23.65 -6.87 -7.37
CA SER A 14 22.29 -7.46 -7.39
C SER A 14 21.46 -7.04 -6.18
N THR A 15 22.05 -7.03 -4.97
CA THR A 15 21.38 -6.56 -3.75
C THR A 15 20.99 -5.08 -3.88
N MET A 16 21.87 -4.24 -4.42
CA MET A 16 21.57 -2.82 -4.66
C MET A 16 20.44 -2.63 -5.68
N VAL A 17 20.44 -3.38 -6.78
CA VAL A 17 19.35 -3.32 -7.78
C VAL A 17 18.01 -3.67 -7.13
N LEU A 18 17.93 -4.80 -6.41
CA LEU A 18 16.70 -5.23 -5.75
C LEU A 18 16.22 -4.21 -4.70
N PHE A 19 17.16 -3.62 -3.95
CA PHE A 19 16.83 -2.56 -3.00
C PHE A 19 16.25 -1.31 -3.68
N LEU A 20 16.85 -0.88 -4.80
CA LEU A 20 16.37 0.27 -5.57
C LEU A 20 15.01 0.01 -6.23
N GLU A 21 14.76 -1.21 -6.72
CA GLU A 21 13.45 -1.61 -7.24
C GLU A 21 12.37 -1.59 -6.14
N ALA A 22 12.70 -2.08 -4.94
CA ALA A 22 11.79 -2.03 -3.80
C ALA A 22 11.51 -0.59 -3.35
N LEU A 23 12.53 0.28 -3.31
CA LEU A 23 12.34 1.70 -3.04
C LEU A 23 11.46 2.38 -4.10
N LEU A 24 11.66 2.07 -5.37
CA LEU A 24 10.82 2.59 -6.45
C LEU A 24 9.37 2.15 -6.28
N ALA A 25 9.13 0.86 -6.01
CA ALA A 25 7.81 0.32 -5.74
C ALA A 25 7.15 1.00 -4.53
N ALA A 26 7.92 1.26 -3.46
CA ALA A 26 7.44 1.98 -2.29
C ALA A 26 7.04 3.43 -2.63
N VAL A 27 7.86 4.16 -3.40
CA VAL A 27 7.54 5.52 -3.86
C VAL A 27 6.25 5.52 -4.68
N LEU A 28 6.13 4.61 -5.64
CA LEU A 28 4.92 4.49 -6.47
C LEU A 28 3.69 4.10 -5.62
N GLY A 29 3.85 3.22 -4.64
CA GLY A 29 2.81 2.85 -3.68
C GLY A 29 2.35 4.03 -2.83
N VAL A 30 3.27 4.86 -2.34
CA VAL A 30 2.93 6.09 -1.61
C VAL A 30 2.19 7.07 -2.53
N LEU A 31 2.69 7.34 -3.72
CA LEU A 31 2.01 8.22 -4.68
C LEU A 31 0.60 7.71 -5.01
N TYR A 32 0.46 6.41 -5.24
CA TYR A 32 -0.82 5.78 -5.52
C TYR A 32 -1.78 5.86 -4.33
N THR A 33 -1.33 5.58 -3.10
CA THR A 33 -2.17 5.66 -1.90
C THR A 33 -2.66 7.09 -1.64
N LEU A 34 -1.84 8.11 -1.92
CA LEU A 34 -2.25 9.53 -1.84
C LEU A 34 -3.36 9.91 -2.83
N THR A 35 -3.53 9.15 -3.91
CA THR A 35 -4.64 9.33 -4.88
C THR A 35 -5.88 8.50 -4.53
N ARG A 36 -5.76 7.56 -3.58
CA ARG A 36 -6.86 6.72 -3.09
C ARG A 36 -7.40 7.27 -1.77
N VAL A 37 -8.56 6.78 -1.35
CA VAL A 37 -9.07 7.01 0.01
C VAL A 37 -7.98 6.51 0.98
N PRO A 38 -7.36 7.37 1.80
CA PRO A 38 -6.20 6.96 2.56
C PRO A 38 -6.59 5.90 3.59
N PRO A 39 -5.69 4.96 3.89
CA PRO A 39 -5.83 4.12 5.06
C PRO A 39 -5.95 5.01 6.29
N ARG A 40 -7.03 4.82 7.05
CA ARG A 40 -7.47 5.72 8.11
C ARG A 40 -6.80 5.35 9.43
N VAL A 41 -5.47 5.35 9.42
CA VAL A 41 -4.63 5.11 10.58
C VAL A 41 -4.11 6.47 11.03
N ASP A 42 -4.40 6.86 12.27
CA ASP A 42 -3.85 8.08 12.85
C ASP A 42 -2.41 7.75 13.30
N GLY A 43 -1.41 8.29 12.60
CA GLY A 43 0.01 8.12 12.93
C GLY A 43 0.79 9.39 12.65
N GLY A 44 1.66 9.78 13.57
CA GLY A 44 2.48 10.98 13.44
C GLY A 44 3.57 10.82 12.37
N ASN A 45 4.10 11.92 11.83
CA ASN A 45 5.21 11.90 10.85
C ASN A 45 6.45 11.12 11.36
N ALA A 46 6.66 11.09 12.68
CA ALA A 46 7.77 10.38 13.31
C ALA A 46 7.60 8.85 13.26
N GLU A 47 6.38 8.36 13.49
CA GLU A 47 6.05 6.93 13.43
C GLU A 47 6.11 6.43 12.00
N ALA A 48 5.61 7.23 11.04
CA ALA A 48 5.73 6.92 9.62
C ALA A 48 7.20 6.83 9.18
N LEU A 49 8.07 7.73 9.65
CA LEU A 49 9.50 7.68 9.36
C LEU A 49 10.18 6.47 10.00
N ALA A 50 9.86 6.15 11.26
CA ALA A 50 10.41 4.98 11.93
C ALA A 50 9.99 3.67 11.25
N ALA A 51 8.71 3.55 10.88
CA ALA A 51 8.20 2.43 10.11
C ALA A 51 8.89 2.32 8.75
N PHE A 52 9.07 3.43 8.04
CA PHE A 52 9.78 3.46 6.76
C PHE A 52 11.23 2.97 6.89
N LEU A 53 11.96 3.45 7.92
CA LEU A 53 13.33 3.01 8.18
C LEU A 53 13.38 1.52 8.52
N GLY A 54 12.51 1.02 9.39
CA GLY A 54 12.44 -0.40 9.74
C GLY A 54 12.13 -1.29 8.53
N VAL A 55 11.15 -0.91 7.72
CA VAL A 55 10.80 -1.62 6.47
C VAL A 55 11.96 -1.58 5.49
N SER A 56 12.66 -0.46 5.35
CA SER A 56 13.81 -0.35 4.44
C SER A 56 14.96 -1.30 4.80
N GLN A 57 15.23 -1.49 6.10
CA GLN A 57 16.24 -2.43 6.58
C GLN A 57 15.83 -3.87 6.28
N LEU A 58 14.57 -4.22 6.55
CA LEU A 58 14.04 -5.54 6.24
C LEU A 58 14.12 -5.84 4.73
N VAL A 59 13.74 -4.86 3.89
CA VAL A 59 13.84 -4.95 2.43
C VAL A 59 15.28 -5.21 1.99
N MET A 60 16.25 -4.54 2.61
CA MET A 60 17.67 -4.75 2.30
C MET A 60 18.13 -6.17 2.65
N VAL A 61 17.71 -6.71 3.80
CA VAL A 61 18.01 -8.09 4.21
C VAL A 61 17.38 -9.09 3.24
N VAL A 62 16.11 -8.89 2.86
CA VAL A 62 15.41 -9.75 1.89
C VAL A 62 16.09 -9.70 0.52
N ALA A 63 16.45 -8.50 0.03
CA ALA A 63 17.17 -8.31 -1.22
C ALA A 63 18.53 -9.04 -1.22
N PHE A 64 19.25 -9.01 -0.10
CA PHE A 64 20.49 -9.74 0.07
C PHE A 64 20.28 -11.27 0.01
N VAL A 65 19.29 -11.78 0.75
CA VAL A 65 18.97 -13.22 0.76
C VAL A 65 18.53 -13.70 -0.62
N LEU A 66 17.65 -12.96 -1.31
CA LEU A 66 17.22 -13.29 -2.68
C LEU A 66 18.37 -13.26 -3.67
N SER A 67 19.30 -12.30 -3.52
CA SER A 67 20.51 -12.25 -4.33
C SER A 67 21.37 -13.50 -4.14
N LEU A 68 21.49 -13.96 -2.89
CA LEU A 68 22.32 -15.10 -2.53
C LEU A 68 21.70 -16.45 -2.97
N VAL A 69 20.39 -16.62 -2.77
CA VAL A 69 19.69 -17.91 -2.97
C VAL A 69 19.13 -18.06 -4.39
N VAL A 70 18.82 -16.96 -5.08
CA VAL A 70 18.19 -17.02 -6.41
C VAL A 70 19.11 -16.44 -7.48
N VAL A 71 19.57 -15.20 -7.31
CA VAL A 71 20.30 -14.49 -8.37
C VAL A 71 21.67 -15.13 -8.65
N LEU A 72 22.47 -15.40 -7.62
CA LEU A 72 23.79 -16.00 -7.78
C LEU A 72 23.70 -17.41 -8.41
N PRO A 73 22.83 -18.34 -7.93
CA PRO A 73 22.64 -19.63 -8.58
C PRO A 73 22.12 -19.52 -10.01
N ALA A 74 21.19 -18.60 -10.29
CA ALA A 74 20.66 -18.40 -11.64
C ALA A 74 21.74 -17.91 -12.63
N VAL A 75 22.62 -17.00 -12.21
CA VAL A 75 23.75 -16.54 -13.03
C VAL A 75 24.74 -17.69 -13.26
N ALA A 76 25.06 -18.46 -12.22
CA ALA A 76 25.95 -19.61 -12.33
C ALA A 76 25.41 -20.69 -13.28
N LEU A 77 24.11 -21.02 -13.15
CA LEU A 77 23.39 -21.94 -14.04
C LEU A 77 23.34 -21.38 -15.48
N GLY A 78 23.00 -20.11 -15.65
CA GLY A 78 22.95 -19.47 -16.95
C GLY A 78 24.29 -19.50 -17.69
N ASP A 79 25.40 -19.36 -16.97
CA ASP A 79 26.75 -19.48 -17.54
C ASP A 79 27.16 -20.93 -17.83
N LEU A 80 26.71 -21.88 -17.02
CA LEU A 80 26.93 -23.30 -17.29
C LEU A 80 26.18 -23.71 -18.55
N LEU A 81 24.90 -23.35 -18.65
CA LEU A 81 24.04 -23.61 -19.81
C LEU A 81 24.57 -22.91 -21.07
N GLY A 82 24.97 -21.64 -20.96
CA GLY A 82 25.58 -20.92 -22.07
C GLY A 82 26.86 -21.59 -22.60
N ARG A 83 27.66 -22.18 -21.70
CA ARG A 83 28.87 -22.96 -22.07
C ARG A 83 28.52 -24.30 -22.70
N LEU A 84 27.54 -25.02 -22.16
CA LEU A 84 27.12 -26.33 -22.65
C LEU A 84 26.44 -26.25 -24.02
N PHE A 85 25.62 -25.24 -24.26
CA PHE A 85 24.83 -25.09 -25.48
C PHE A 85 25.46 -24.15 -26.52
N GLY A 86 26.74 -23.78 -26.34
CA GLY A 86 27.55 -23.10 -27.37
C GLY A 86 27.11 -21.68 -27.75
N GLY A 87 26.24 -21.05 -26.97
CA GLY A 87 25.69 -19.72 -27.26
C GLY A 87 26.54 -18.59 -26.68
N ARG A 88 26.96 -17.64 -27.51
CA ARG A 88 27.57 -16.36 -27.05
C ARG A 88 26.61 -15.55 -26.18
N ASP A 89 25.30 -15.74 -26.35
CA ASP A 89 24.25 -15.06 -25.63
C ASP A 89 23.73 -15.90 -24.46
N ALA A 90 24.34 -15.70 -23.29
CA ALA A 90 23.96 -16.42 -22.08
C ALA A 90 22.92 -15.68 -21.21
N TRP A 91 22.37 -14.57 -21.71
CA TRP A 91 21.31 -13.81 -21.05
C TRP A 91 19.94 -14.54 -20.98
N PRO A 92 19.44 -15.25 -22.02
CA PRO A 92 18.17 -15.97 -21.92
C PRO A 92 18.24 -17.14 -20.93
N TRP A 93 19.41 -17.77 -20.79
CA TRP A 93 19.62 -18.85 -19.83
C TRP A 93 19.57 -18.37 -18.38
N ALA A 94 19.97 -17.13 -18.09
CA ALA A 94 19.84 -16.55 -16.76
C ALA A 94 18.36 -16.30 -16.40
N VAL A 95 17.58 -15.75 -17.34
CA VAL A 95 16.13 -15.54 -17.17
C VAL A 95 15.40 -16.86 -16.95
N ALA A 96 15.70 -17.87 -17.78
CA ALA A 96 15.13 -19.21 -17.64
C ALA A 96 15.50 -19.86 -16.30
N ALA A 97 16.74 -19.70 -15.84
CA ALA A 97 17.17 -20.22 -14.54
C ALA A 97 16.45 -19.53 -13.36
N VAL A 98 16.25 -18.21 -13.41
CA VAL A 98 15.44 -17.49 -12.40
C VAL A 98 13.99 -18.02 -12.41
N ALA A 99 13.37 -18.11 -13.58
CA ALA A 99 11.99 -18.59 -13.72
C ALA A 99 11.83 -20.02 -13.15
N ALA A 100 12.79 -20.90 -13.44
CA ALA A 100 12.80 -22.28 -12.95
C ALA A 100 12.96 -22.35 -11.43
N LEU A 101 13.86 -21.56 -10.83
CA LEU A 101 14.03 -21.51 -9.38
C LEU A 101 12.76 -21.02 -8.67
N LEU A 102 12.06 -20.04 -9.26
CA LEU A 102 10.81 -19.51 -8.73
C LEU A 102 9.60 -20.40 -9.00
N ALA A 103 9.67 -21.37 -9.91
CA ALA A 103 8.57 -22.29 -10.17
C ALA A 103 8.33 -23.27 -8.99
N VAL A 104 9.33 -23.53 -8.16
CA VAL A 104 9.23 -24.41 -6.99
C VAL A 104 8.21 -23.91 -5.95
N PRO A 105 8.29 -22.66 -5.44
CA PRO A 105 7.27 -22.15 -4.52
C PRO A 105 5.88 -22.01 -5.17
N VAL A 106 5.81 -21.77 -6.48
CA VAL A 106 4.53 -21.75 -7.22
C VAL A 106 3.87 -23.12 -7.21
N ALA A 107 4.62 -24.18 -7.54
CA ALA A 107 4.12 -25.55 -7.52
C ALA A 107 3.64 -25.94 -6.11
N ALA A 108 4.38 -25.53 -5.07
CA ALA A 108 3.97 -25.75 -3.68
C ALA A 108 2.66 -25.01 -3.34
N GLY A 109 2.52 -23.74 -3.74
CA GLY A 109 1.30 -22.96 -3.51
C GLY A 109 0.07 -23.56 -4.21
N LEU A 110 0.22 -24.00 -5.45
CA LEU A 110 -0.84 -24.69 -6.20
C LEU A 110 -1.22 -26.02 -5.54
N ALA A 111 -0.25 -26.77 -5.03
CA ALA A 111 -0.52 -28.02 -4.29
C ALA A 111 -1.30 -27.78 -2.98
N THR A 112 -1.18 -26.60 -2.38
CA THR A 112 -1.96 -26.18 -1.20
C THR A 112 -3.32 -25.56 -1.54
N GLY A 113 -3.73 -25.58 -2.81
CA GLY A 113 -5.05 -25.11 -3.25
C GLY A 113 -5.12 -23.61 -3.60
N ALA A 114 -3.99 -22.94 -3.81
CA ALA A 114 -4.00 -21.57 -4.30
C ALA A 114 -4.52 -21.49 -5.74
N ASP A 115 -5.28 -20.45 -6.04
CA ASP A 115 -5.78 -20.21 -7.40
C ASP A 115 -4.64 -19.83 -8.34
N LEU A 116 -4.68 -20.36 -9.57
CA LEU A 116 -3.64 -20.13 -10.57
C LEU A 116 -3.37 -18.64 -10.84
N SER A 117 -4.41 -17.82 -10.91
CA SER A 117 -4.29 -16.37 -11.13
C SER A 117 -3.58 -15.66 -9.97
N THR A 118 -3.81 -16.11 -8.73
CA THR A 118 -3.20 -15.53 -7.52
C THR A 118 -1.71 -15.84 -7.40
N VAL A 119 -1.22 -16.87 -8.10
CA VAL A 119 0.18 -17.31 -8.04
C VAL A 119 0.97 -16.91 -9.30
N LEU A 120 0.35 -16.91 -10.48
CA LEU A 120 1.03 -16.60 -11.74
C LEU A 120 1.49 -15.15 -11.84
N VAL A 121 0.64 -14.19 -11.45
CA VAL A 121 0.98 -12.77 -11.48
C VAL A 121 2.20 -12.47 -10.59
N PRO A 122 2.22 -12.85 -9.29
CA PRO A 122 3.38 -12.60 -8.46
C PRO A 122 4.62 -13.37 -8.93
N TRP A 123 4.48 -14.59 -9.47
CA TRP A 123 5.60 -15.32 -10.07
C TRP A 123 6.22 -14.61 -11.27
N ALA A 124 5.39 -14.10 -12.18
CA ALA A 124 5.86 -13.37 -13.35
C ALA A 124 6.58 -12.08 -12.95
N VAL A 125 6.03 -11.34 -11.98
CA VAL A 125 6.64 -10.12 -11.44
C VAL A 125 7.98 -10.44 -10.76
N ALA A 126 8.01 -11.45 -9.88
CA ALA A 126 9.25 -11.86 -9.20
C ALA A 126 10.32 -12.32 -10.19
N THR A 127 9.93 -13.05 -11.24
CA THR A 127 10.83 -13.49 -12.30
C THR A 127 11.42 -12.30 -13.05
N ALA A 128 10.61 -11.31 -13.41
CA ALA A 128 11.08 -10.11 -14.10
C ALA A 128 12.09 -9.33 -13.25
N VAL A 129 11.72 -9.04 -11.99
CA VAL A 129 12.56 -8.31 -11.00
C VAL A 129 13.90 -9.02 -10.79
N LEU A 130 13.88 -10.31 -10.46
CA LEU A 130 15.10 -11.08 -10.20
C LEU A 130 15.95 -11.30 -11.46
N SER A 131 15.33 -11.35 -12.64
CA SER A 131 16.04 -11.40 -13.91
C SER A 131 16.80 -10.10 -14.20
N VAL A 132 16.20 -8.94 -13.93
CA VAL A 132 16.89 -7.65 -14.07
C VAL A 132 18.11 -7.59 -13.15
N ALA A 133 17.96 -7.97 -11.89
CA ALA A 133 19.07 -8.06 -10.94
C ALA A 133 20.17 -9.03 -11.40
N ALA A 134 19.79 -10.20 -11.94
CA ALA A 134 20.75 -11.18 -12.49
C ALA A 134 21.51 -10.65 -13.71
N LEU A 135 20.82 -9.98 -14.62
CA LEU A 135 21.41 -9.41 -15.84
C LEU A 135 22.34 -8.24 -15.52
N LEU A 136 21.94 -7.35 -14.61
CA LEU A 136 22.74 -6.20 -14.18
C LEU A 136 23.87 -6.58 -13.22
N GLY A 137 23.76 -7.68 -12.48
CA GLY A 137 24.84 -8.22 -11.65
C GLY A 137 25.94 -8.92 -12.46
N ARG A 138 25.65 -9.29 -13.71
CA ARG A 138 26.54 -10.03 -14.61
C ARG A 138 27.80 -9.30 -15.14
N PRO A 139 27.79 -7.97 -15.44
CA PRO A 139 28.88 -7.34 -16.20
C PRO A 139 30.21 -7.31 -15.46
N ARG A 140 31.31 -7.44 -16.22
CA ARG A 140 32.71 -7.45 -15.73
C ARG A 140 33.33 -6.06 -15.52
N ARG A 141 32.54 -4.98 -15.61
CA ARG A 141 33.08 -3.61 -15.60
C ARG A 141 33.28 -3.11 -14.18
N ASP A 142 34.49 -2.63 -13.91
CA ASP A 142 34.79 -1.87 -12.71
C ASP A 142 33.89 -0.61 -12.63
N GLY A 143 33.42 -0.27 -11.43
CA GLY A 143 32.59 0.92 -11.20
C GLY A 143 31.08 0.75 -11.46
N LEU A 144 30.61 -0.43 -11.90
CA LEU A 144 29.19 -0.65 -12.16
C LEU A 144 28.30 -0.42 -10.93
N PHE A 145 28.76 -0.83 -9.74
CA PHE A 145 28.04 -0.59 -8.49
C PHE A 145 27.78 0.91 -8.26
N GLY A 146 28.80 1.75 -8.41
CA GLY A 146 28.66 3.20 -8.27
C GLY A 146 27.73 3.79 -9.33
N LEU A 147 27.82 3.31 -10.58
CA LEU A 147 26.93 3.75 -11.66
C LEU A 147 25.46 3.38 -11.38
N VAL A 148 25.20 2.15 -10.95
CA VAL A 148 23.86 1.66 -10.61
C VAL A 148 23.31 2.42 -9.40
N ALA A 149 24.12 2.59 -8.36
CA ALA A 149 23.74 3.34 -7.18
C ALA A 149 23.35 4.79 -7.54
N VAL A 150 24.19 5.51 -8.28
CA VAL A 150 23.93 6.90 -8.67
C VAL A 150 22.71 7.01 -9.59
N ARG A 151 22.69 6.25 -10.69
CA ARG A 151 21.60 6.36 -11.68
C ARG A 151 20.27 5.84 -11.16
N GLY A 152 20.27 4.71 -10.46
CA GLY A 152 19.06 4.15 -9.89
C GLY A 152 18.50 5.05 -8.79
N THR A 153 19.35 5.61 -7.92
CA THR A 153 18.90 6.61 -6.94
C THR A 153 18.34 7.85 -7.64
N ALA A 154 18.99 8.34 -8.70
CA ALA A 154 18.49 9.48 -9.47
C ALA A 154 17.12 9.20 -10.12
N VAL A 155 16.87 7.98 -10.61
CA VAL A 155 15.56 7.57 -11.14
C VAL A 155 14.50 7.56 -10.04
N VAL A 156 14.78 6.92 -8.90
CA VAL A 156 13.87 6.87 -7.74
C VAL A 156 13.53 8.28 -7.26
N ALA A 157 14.56 9.12 -7.06
CA ALA A 157 14.38 10.51 -6.66
C ALA A 157 13.61 11.32 -7.71
N GLY A 158 13.92 11.15 -8.99
CA GLY A 158 13.23 11.82 -10.09
C GLY A 158 11.74 11.48 -10.14
N ILE A 159 11.38 10.20 -10.01
CA ILE A 159 9.98 9.76 -9.96
C ILE A 159 9.27 10.30 -8.72
N GLY A 160 9.92 10.27 -7.56
CA GLY A 160 9.37 10.84 -6.33
C GLY A 160 9.12 12.35 -6.45
N LEU A 161 10.07 13.09 -7.02
CA LEU A 161 9.95 14.54 -7.24
C LEU A 161 8.86 14.87 -8.27
N LEU A 162 8.84 14.20 -9.41
CA LEU A 162 7.83 14.40 -10.45
C LEU A 162 6.43 14.03 -9.96
N GLY A 163 6.30 12.91 -9.25
CA GLY A 163 5.03 12.51 -8.65
C GLY A 163 4.55 13.51 -7.59
N SER A 164 5.44 13.95 -6.71
CA SER A 164 5.12 14.98 -5.70
C SER A 164 4.72 16.30 -6.34
N PHE A 165 5.41 16.70 -7.42
CA PHE A 165 5.09 17.89 -8.19
C PHE A 165 3.72 17.76 -8.88
N ALA A 166 3.43 16.64 -9.54
CA ALA A 166 2.14 16.38 -10.16
C ALA A 166 0.98 16.38 -9.13
N LEU A 167 1.24 15.90 -7.92
CA LEU A 167 0.29 15.97 -6.80
C LEU A 167 0.16 17.39 -6.24
N TRP A 168 1.21 18.22 -6.29
CA TRP A 168 1.19 19.60 -5.78
C TRP A 168 0.47 20.56 -6.73
N THR A 169 0.64 20.36 -8.04
CA THR A 169 -0.05 21.12 -9.09
C THR A 169 -1.47 20.63 -9.37
N ASP A 170 -1.96 19.61 -8.64
CA ASP A 170 -3.23 18.92 -8.88
C ASP A 170 -3.38 18.36 -10.32
N ILE A 171 -2.28 18.17 -11.07
CA ILE A 171 -2.28 17.45 -12.37
C ILE A 171 -2.76 16.01 -12.15
N VAL A 172 -2.28 15.39 -11.08
CA VAL A 172 -2.84 14.15 -10.54
C VAL A 172 -3.60 14.55 -9.27
N PRO A 173 -4.94 14.49 -9.27
CA PRO A 173 -5.71 14.96 -8.13
C PRO A 173 -5.43 14.07 -6.91
N ARG A 174 -5.02 14.71 -5.82
CA ARG A 174 -4.97 14.05 -4.50
C ARG A 174 -6.38 13.67 -4.09
N TYR A 175 -6.51 12.56 -3.39
CA TYR A 175 -7.79 12.24 -2.77
C TYR A 175 -8.17 13.36 -1.78
N ARG A 176 -9.44 13.77 -1.86
CA ARG A 176 -10.08 14.69 -0.91
C ARG A 176 -11.45 14.08 -0.58
N PRO A 177 -11.87 14.05 0.69
CA PRO A 177 -13.22 13.66 1.05
C PRO A 177 -14.26 14.48 0.29
N PRO A 178 -15.44 13.92 -0.01
CA PRO A 178 -16.49 14.67 -0.67
C PRO A 178 -16.90 15.88 0.19
N LEU A 179 -17.25 16.98 -0.47
CA LEU A 179 -17.86 18.11 0.20
C LEU A 179 -19.31 17.75 0.52
N LEU A 180 -19.64 17.67 1.80
CA LEU A 180 -21.02 17.49 2.23
C LEU A 180 -21.68 18.86 2.39
N THR A 181 -22.94 18.93 2.00
CA THR A 181 -23.84 20.03 2.30
C THR A 181 -24.90 19.50 3.27
N ALA A 182 -25.58 20.39 3.99
CA ALA A 182 -26.69 19.95 4.86
C ALA A 182 -27.70 19.09 4.07
N ALA A 183 -28.03 19.50 2.84
CA ALA A 183 -28.91 18.73 1.95
C ALA A 183 -28.34 17.35 1.55
N SER A 184 -27.03 17.22 1.35
CA SER A 184 -26.44 15.91 0.98
C SER A 184 -26.28 14.96 2.17
N VAL A 185 -26.32 15.46 3.41
CA VAL A 185 -26.36 14.62 4.63
C VAL A 185 -27.75 14.01 4.83
N VAL A 186 -28.83 14.73 4.50
CA VAL A 186 -30.22 14.26 4.66
C VAL A 186 -30.45 12.92 3.95
N GLY A 187 -31.15 12.01 4.62
CA GLY A 187 -31.44 10.66 4.16
C GLY A 187 -31.05 9.59 5.18
N THR A 188 -31.14 8.32 4.76
CA THR A 188 -30.83 7.17 5.62
C THR A 188 -29.41 6.68 5.38
N TRP A 189 -28.68 6.44 6.47
CA TRP A 189 -27.32 5.94 6.50
C TRP A 189 -27.28 4.61 7.25
N SER A 190 -26.48 3.67 6.76
CA SER A 190 -26.42 2.30 7.25
C SER A 190 -24.99 1.86 7.53
N ASP A 191 -24.78 1.13 8.62
CA ASP A 191 -23.50 0.47 8.92
C ASP A 191 -23.34 -0.89 8.24
N GLY A 192 -24.33 -1.30 7.43
CA GLY A 192 -24.39 -2.60 6.75
C GLY A 192 -24.61 -3.79 7.70
N ARG A 193 -24.75 -3.55 9.01
CA ARG A 193 -24.86 -4.53 10.09
C ARG A 193 -26.12 -4.33 10.94
N GLY A 194 -27.09 -3.57 10.45
CA GLY A 194 -28.39 -3.32 11.08
C GLY A 194 -28.51 -1.98 11.81
N GLY A 195 -27.41 -1.25 11.98
CA GLY A 195 -27.40 0.12 12.50
C GLY A 195 -27.80 1.12 11.42
N LEU A 196 -28.79 1.96 11.71
CA LEU A 196 -29.34 2.95 10.80
C LEU A 196 -29.43 4.33 11.47
N VAL A 197 -29.06 5.38 10.74
CA VAL A 197 -29.35 6.78 11.11
C VAL A 197 -30.11 7.44 9.98
N THR A 198 -31.26 8.02 10.27
CA THR A 198 -31.99 8.88 9.33
C THR A 198 -31.82 10.33 9.75
N PHE A 199 -31.22 11.13 8.87
CA PHE A 199 -31.09 12.58 9.05
C PHE A 199 -32.19 13.30 8.27
N ALA A 200 -32.93 14.19 8.94
CA ALA A 200 -33.93 15.03 8.32
C ALA A 200 -33.41 16.46 8.10
N ALA A 201 -34.03 17.18 7.16
CA ALA A 201 -33.59 18.51 6.73
C ALA A 201 -33.72 19.60 7.80
N ASP A 202 -34.54 19.37 8.82
CA ASP A 202 -34.75 20.26 9.97
C ASP A 202 -33.66 20.12 11.06
N GLY A 203 -32.66 19.26 10.85
CA GLY A 203 -31.61 18.97 11.83
C GLY A 203 -31.99 17.87 12.83
N SER A 204 -33.16 17.24 12.70
CA SER A 204 -33.52 16.07 13.50
C SER A 204 -32.87 14.79 12.96
N ALA A 205 -32.51 13.89 13.87
CA ALA A 205 -31.92 12.59 13.57
C ALA A 205 -32.70 11.49 14.28
N THR A 206 -32.87 10.34 13.64
CA THR A 206 -33.39 9.12 14.28
C THR A 206 -32.39 8.00 14.11
N ALA A 207 -31.90 7.46 15.22
CA ALA A 207 -31.01 6.31 15.23
C ALA A 207 -31.78 5.03 15.54
N SER A 208 -31.35 3.93 14.93
CA SER A 208 -31.81 2.58 15.21
C SER A 208 -30.61 1.64 15.23
N ALA A 209 -30.32 1.04 16.38
CA ALA A 209 -29.23 0.08 16.59
C ALA A 209 -27.84 0.56 16.18
N VAL A 210 -27.61 1.88 16.18
CA VAL A 210 -26.32 2.49 15.85
C VAL A 210 -25.35 2.21 17.00
N LYS A 211 -24.14 1.74 16.69
CA LYS A 211 -23.21 1.36 17.74
C LYS A 211 -22.46 2.58 18.30
N TYR A 212 -22.31 2.60 19.62
CA TYR A 212 -21.31 3.43 20.29
C TYR A 212 -20.38 2.54 21.12
N PHE A 213 -19.18 3.06 21.39
CA PHE A 213 -18.06 2.28 21.92
C PHE A 213 -17.41 3.02 23.08
N ARG A 214 -17.01 2.28 24.12
CA ARG A 214 -16.16 2.80 25.19
C ARG A 214 -14.68 2.69 24.81
N PRO A 215 -13.81 3.46 25.47
CA PRO A 215 -12.37 3.25 25.36
C PRO A 215 -12.00 1.78 25.61
N GLY A 216 -11.21 1.19 24.71
CA GLY A 216 -10.78 -0.21 24.76
C GLY A 216 -11.76 -1.24 24.17
N GLU A 217 -12.95 -0.84 23.69
CA GLU A 217 -13.85 -1.71 22.93
C GLU A 217 -13.47 -1.71 21.43
N THR A 218 -13.77 -2.82 20.73
CA THR A 218 -13.59 -2.98 19.28
C THR A 218 -14.90 -2.80 18.52
N SER A 219 -14.84 -2.58 17.19
CA SER A 219 -16.01 -2.34 16.32
C SER A 219 -16.99 -3.52 16.25
N THR A 220 -16.55 -4.69 16.70
CA THR A 220 -17.38 -5.90 16.85
C THR A 220 -18.33 -5.81 18.05
N TRP A 221 -17.92 -5.20 19.16
CA TRP A 221 -18.62 -5.22 20.46
C TRP A 221 -19.19 -3.85 20.90
N GLY A 222 -19.81 -3.12 19.97
CA GLY A 222 -20.49 -1.86 20.30
C GLY A 222 -21.89 -2.05 20.88
N ARG A 223 -22.31 -1.11 21.75
CA ARG A 223 -23.66 -1.09 22.30
C ARG A 223 -24.61 -0.38 21.33
N ALA A 224 -25.77 -0.98 21.10
CA ALA A 224 -26.80 -0.42 20.24
C ALA A 224 -27.43 0.84 20.89
N CYS A 225 -27.54 1.88 20.08
CA CYS A 225 -28.24 3.12 20.39
C CYS A 225 -29.42 3.28 19.44
N SER A 226 -30.59 3.55 20.01
CA SER A 226 -31.80 3.85 19.27
C SER A 226 -32.53 5.02 19.92
N GLY A 227 -33.13 5.87 19.11
CA GLY A 227 -33.95 6.98 19.58
C GLY A 227 -33.86 8.21 18.70
N PRO A 228 -34.71 9.20 18.97
CA PRO A 228 -34.65 10.50 18.33
C PRO A 228 -33.49 11.33 18.88
N GLY A 229 -33.07 12.31 18.10
CA GLY A 229 -31.99 13.22 18.43
C GLY A 229 -31.81 14.31 17.39
N THR A 230 -30.63 14.90 17.34
CA THR A 230 -30.29 15.97 16.39
C THR A 230 -28.96 15.70 15.71
N TRP A 231 -28.74 16.37 14.58
CA TRP A 231 -27.47 16.35 13.89
C TRP A 231 -27.07 17.75 13.44
N THR A 232 -25.77 17.98 13.32
CA THR A 232 -25.22 19.20 12.73
C THR A 232 -24.02 18.87 11.85
N LEU A 233 -23.88 19.60 10.73
CA LEU A 233 -22.71 19.52 9.87
C LEU A 233 -21.82 20.73 10.15
N THR A 234 -20.62 20.47 10.67
CA THR A 234 -19.57 21.47 10.77
C THR A 234 -18.72 21.44 9.50
N PRO A 235 -18.71 22.53 8.70
CA PRO A 235 -17.88 22.59 7.51
C PRO A 235 -16.39 22.67 7.87
N GLY A 236 -15.54 22.06 7.04
CA GLY A 236 -14.10 22.17 7.20
C GLY A 236 -13.61 23.57 6.84
N ARG A 237 -12.92 24.26 7.76
CA ARG A 237 -12.54 25.67 7.59
C ARG A 237 -11.67 25.97 6.37
N ARG A 238 -10.77 25.05 5.97
CA ARG A 238 -9.80 25.24 4.88
C ARG A 238 -9.84 24.17 3.79
N ASN A 239 -10.43 23.02 4.08
CA ASN A 239 -10.49 21.87 3.16
C ASN A 239 -11.61 20.91 3.58
N THR A 240 -11.88 19.92 2.73
CA THR A 240 -12.93 18.91 2.97
C THR A 240 -12.60 17.93 4.10
N TRP A 241 -11.34 17.86 4.56
CA TRP A 241 -10.90 17.00 5.65
C TRP A 241 -11.42 17.43 7.02
N GLY A 242 -11.62 18.74 7.20
CA GLY A 242 -12.10 19.31 8.46
C GLY A 242 -13.61 19.19 8.69
N GLN A 243 -14.35 18.57 7.75
CA GLN A 243 -15.79 18.41 7.88
C GLN A 243 -16.10 17.39 8.99
N ARG A 244 -17.12 17.70 9.79
CA ARG A 244 -17.62 16.84 10.87
C ARG A 244 -19.14 16.80 10.86
N VAL A 245 -19.69 15.62 11.10
CA VAL A 245 -21.12 15.44 11.40
C VAL A 245 -21.23 15.07 12.87
N ASP A 246 -21.82 15.95 13.66
CA ASP A 246 -22.11 15.69 15.07
C ASP A 246 -23.52 15.11 15.16
N ILE A 247 -23.67 13.95 15.79
CA ILE A 247 -24.93 13.24 15.97
C ILE A 247 -25.18 13.12 17.47
N ARG A 248 -26.29 13.68 17.94
CA ARG A 248 -26.65 13.66 19.36
C ARG A 248 -27.95 12.90 19.54
N ILE A 249 -27.85 11.69 20.08
CA ILE A 249 -29.02 10.88 20.47
C ILE A 249 -29.05 10.81 22.00
N ALA A 250 -30.23 11.02 22.60
CA ALA A 250 -30.37 11.02 24.04
C ALA A 250 -29.91 9.68 24.66
N GLY A 251 -29.03 9.75 25.67
CA GLY A 251 -28.48 8.55 26.31
C GLY A 251 -27.36 7.85 25.55
N CYS A 252 -26.92 8.38 24.41
CA CYS A 252 -25.87 7.78 23.59
C CYS A 252 -24.69 8.76 23.38
N PRO A 253 -23.53 8.50 23.97
CA PRO A 253 -22.33 9.33 23.79
C PRO A 253 -21.65 8.96 22.47
N LEU A 254 -22.24 9.37 21.35
CA LEU A 254 -21.65 9.20 20.02
C LEU A 254 -20.52 10.23 19.82
N PRO A 255 -19.37 9.83 19.25
CA PRO A 255 -18.31 10.77 18.90
C PRO A 255 -18.67 11.57 17.65
N GLU A 256 -17.85 12.58 17.34
CA GLU A 256 -17.95 13.30 16.07
C GLU A 256 -17.58 12.39 14.89
N TRP A 257 -18.39 12.44 13.85
CA TRP A 257 -18.19 11.66 12.63
C TRP A 257 -17.37 12.46 11.62
N ARG A 258 -16.36 11.83 11.04
CA ARG A 258 -15.55 12.33 9.94
C ARG A 258 -16.16 11.91 8.60
N VAL A 259 -15.84 12.64 7.53
CA VAL A 259 -16.32 12.36 6.17
C VAL A 259 -15.26 11.64 5.35
N ALA A 260 -15.64 10.60 4.61
CA ALA A 260 -14.84 9.88 3.63
C ALA A 260 -15.70 9.45 2.41
N GLY A 261 -15.19 8.50 1.63
CA GLY A 261 -15.88 7.96 0.45
C GLY A 261 -15.64 8.81 -0.80
N ARG A 262 -16.57 8.73 -1.74
CA ARG A 262 -16.57 9.51 -2.99
C ARG A 262 -17.81 10.40 -3.07
N PRO A 263 -17.86 11.41 -3.94
CA PRO A 263 -19.04 12.26 -4.10
C PRO A 263 -20.33 11.46 -4.35
N GLU A 264 -20.26 10.38 -5.12
CA GLU A 264 -21.42 9.53 -5.46
C GLU A 264 -21.78 8.55 -4.35
N ARG A 265 -20.84 8.26 -3.44
CA ARG A 265 -20.98 7.29 -2.34
C ARG A 265 -20.23 7.83 -1.12
N PRO A 266 -20.80 8.83 -0.44
CA PRO A 266 -20.17 9.42 0.74
C PRO A 266 -20.27 8.44 1.92
N GLU A 267 -19.28 8.55 2.81
CA GLU A 267 -19.18 7.72 4.00
C GLU A 267 -18.97 8.63 5.22
N LEU A 268 -19.61 8.29 6.33
CA LEU A 268 -19.32 8.84 7.64
C LEU A 268 -18.58 7.79 8.45
N TYR A 269 -17.55 8.17 9.18
CA TYR A 269 -16.84 7.23 10.04
C TYR A 269 -16.31 7.89 11.31
N HIS A 270 -16.06 7.09 12.33
CA HIS A 270 -15.21 7.48 13.45
C HIS A 270 -14.33 6.29 13.88
N HIS A 271 -13.25 6.60 14.61
CA HIS A 271 -12.38 5.57 15.16
C HIS A 271 -13.05 4.88 16.35
N VAL A 272 -12.79 3.59 16.50
CA VAL A 272 -13.21 2.77 17.63
C VAL A 272 -11.97 2.39 18.42
N GLY A 273 -11.99 2.54 19.74
CA GLY A 273 -10.84 2.26 20.58
C GLY A 273 -9.68 3.22 20.34
N ASP A 274 -8.46 2.69 20.28
CA ASP A 274 -7.25 3.47 19.99
C ASP A 274 -7.17 3.78 18.48
N PRO A 275 -7.02 5.06 18.07
CA PRO A 275 -6.88 5.43 16.66
C PRO A 275 -5.75 4.71 15.91
N SER A 276 -4.72 4.21 16.61
CA SER A 276 -3.60 3.47 16.03
C SER A 276 -3.95 2.04 15.60
N ASP A 277 -5.02 1.45 16.15
CA ASP A 277 -5.49 0.11 15.77
C ASP A 277 -6.20 0.10 14.41
N GLY A 278 -6.56 1.29 13.88
CA GLY A 278 -7.21 1.44 12.58
C GLY A 278 -8.65 0.88 12.54
N ASP A 279 -9.25 0.58 13.69
CA ASP A 279 -10.60 0.06 13.79
C ASP A 279 -11.63 1.19 13.65
N LEU A 280 -12.64 0.97 12.81
CA LEU A 280 -13.57 2.02 12.37
C LEU A 280 -15.01 1.56 12.50
N TYR A 281 -15.86 2.51 12.85
CA TYR A 281 -17.30 2.38 12.65
C TYR A 281 -17.71 3.29 11.50
N GLU A 282 -18.30 2.68 10.47
CA GLU A 282 -18.66 3.33 9.21
C GLU A 282 -20.18 3.37 9.02
N LEU A 283 -20.67 4.46 8.46
CA LEU A 283 -22.02 4.62 7.94
C LEU A 283 -21.94 5.01 6.47
N ARG A 284 -22.71 4.33 5.64
CA ARG A 284 -22.83 4.60 4.20
C ARG A 284 -24.22 5.09 3.90
N LYS A 285 -24.32 6.09 3.04
CA LYS A 285 -25.62 6.58 2.60
C LYS A 285 -26.32 5.48 1.79
N ASN A 286 -27.50 5.05 2.22
CA ASN A 286 -28.34 4.19 1.40
C ASN A 286 -28.85 5.03 0.21
N PRO A 287 -28.84 4.46 -1.01
CA PRO A 287 -29.39 5.13 -2.18
C PRO A 287 -30.89 5.42 -2.03
#